data_AF-A0A0S3RAH2-F1
#
_entry.id   AF-A0A0S3RAH2-F1
#
_cell.length_a   1.000
_cell.length_b   1.000
_cell.length_c   1.000
_cell.angle_alpha   90.00
_cell.angle_beta   90.00
_cell.angle_gamma   90.00
#
_symmetry.space_group_name_H-M   'P 1'
#
loop_
_entity.id
_entity.type
_entity.pdbx_description
1 polymer ?
#
loop_
_entity_poly.entity_id
_entity_poly.type
_entity_poly.pdbx_seq_one_letter_code
_entity_poly.pdbx_strand_id
1 'polypeptide(L)'
;MGSIRMAEAWFVKIACTIFVRSSSVDPFLGYFSKHLTPSLVYEVVNKLHIPNLGFKFVEFSRHELHMSHSYLTYNLLLRSLCGSNLHSAAKLVYDWMRCDGQIPDNWLLGFLVSSYAVVGRLDISKELLADVQCNCNVGVNAAVYNDLFNVMIRQNKVLDAVFLFRELIRLRYKPVTYTINILMRGLCRAGEISEAFKLLEDIRSFGCLPDLITYNTLIHGLCRISEVDRARSLLKEICLNGEFDPDVVSYTTIIGGYCKLGMMGEGTLLFDEMIRSGAVPNTFTFNALIDGFGKLGDMASAQALCGKMLLNGCPPDVATFTSLINGYFRVGKVHQAMDMWHKMNDKNICASLYTYSVLVSGLCNNNRLHEARDILGLLNGKDIVPQPFIYNPVIDGYCKSGNVDEANKVVAEMEMNRCKPDKLTYTILIIGHCMKGRMLEAISIFDKMLAVGCAPDEIAVNNLRSCLLKVGMAREAARVKEVIGQNLPCSTISLKKSYNKSTHADVPVAVIEVLLQTSG
;
A
#
# COMPACT_ATOMS: atom_id res chain seq x y z
N MET A 1 -36.52 42.37 4.45
CA MET A 1 -35.52 41.26 4.45
C MET A 1 -34.27 41.54 3.60
N GLY A 2 -34.35 42.18 2.43
CA GLY A 2 -33.17 42.44 1.57
C GLY A 2 -32.12 43.44 2.13
N SER A 3 -32.55 44.49 2.84
CA SER A 3 -31.64 45.51 3.41
C SER A 3 -30.83 45.01 4.62
N ILE A 4 -31.43 44.16 5.46
CA ILE A 4 -30.78 43.58 6.65
C ILE A 4 -29.66 42.62 6.23
N ARG A 5 -29.91 41.72 5.27
CA ARG A 5 -28.89 40.82 4.71
C ARG A 5 -27.73 41.56 4.04
N MET A 6 -27.99 42.70 3.41
CA MET A 6 -26.94 43.55 2.83
C MET A 6 -26.05 44.19 3.90
N ALA A 7 -26.65 44.65 5.01
CA ALA A 7 -25.91 45.23 6.13
C ALA A 7 -25.05 44.19 6.86
N GLU A 8 -25.58 42.98 7.09
CA GLU A 8 -24.86 41.83 7.65
C GLU A 8 -23.68 41.43 6.74
N ALA A 9 -23.90 41.33 5.42
CA ALA A 9 -22.84 41.00 4.47
C ALA A 9 -21.71 42.05 4.40
N TRP A 10 -22.04 43.33 4.56
CA TRP A 10 -21.07 44.42 4.66
C TRP A 10 -20.28 44.36 5.96
N PHE A 11 -20.96 44.12 7.09
CA PHE A 11 -20.32 43.91 8.38
C PHE A 11 -19.31 42.76 8.35
N VAL A 12 -19.69 41.60 7.78
CA VAL A 12 -18.80 40.44 7.63
C VAL A 12 -17.55 40.79 6.81
N LYS A 13 -17.68 41.58 5.73
CA LYS A 13 -16.52 42.05 4.94
C LYS A 13 -15.61 42.98 5.75
N ILE A 14 -16.19 43.92 6.49
CA ILE A 14 -15.44 44.85 7.35
C ILE A 14 -14.69 44.06 8.42
N ALA A 15 -15.37 43.16 9.13
CA ALA A 15 -14.78 42.31 10.16
C ALA A 15 -13.60 41.48 9.60
N CYS A 16 -13.78 40.81 8.45
CA CYS A 16 -12.70 40.07 7.79
C CYS A 16 -11.51 40.97 7.45
N THR A 17 -11.76 42.17 6.92
CA THR A 17 -10.71 43.10 6.49
C THR A 17 -9.91 43.63 7.68
N ILE A 18 -10.58 43.98 8.78
CA ILE A 18 -9.94 44.42 10.03
C ILE A 18 -9.05 43.31 10.59
N PHE A 19 -9.55 42.09 10.65
CA PHE A 19 -8.81 40.96 11.24
C PHE A 19 -7.65 40.46 10.38
N VAL A 20 -7.71 40.65 9.06
CA VAL A 20 -6.61 40.30 8.15
C VAL A 20 -5.51 41.37 8.14
N ARG A 21 -5.85 42.65 8.32
CA ARG A 21 -4.91 43.78 8.14
C ARG A 21 -4.42 44.43 9.44
N SER A 22 -5.12 44.26 10.55
CA SER A 22 -4.77 44.88 11.82
C SER A 22 -3.95 43.94 12.71
N SER A 23 -2.93 44.49 13.37
CA SER A 23 -2.12 43.77 14.37
C SER A 23 -2.78 43.72 15.76
N SER A 24 -3.74 44.62 16.05
CA SER A 24 -4.55 44.64 17.28
C SER A 24 -6.02 44.95 16.96
N VAL A 25 -6.94 44.34 17.72
CA VAL A 25 -8.39 44.46 17.58
C VAL A 25 -8.98 45.44 18.60
N ASP A 26 -8.19 45.85 19.61
CA ASP A 26 -8.60 46.70 20.73
C ASP A 26 -9.31 48.01 20.31
N PRO A 27 -8.89 48.72 19.23
CA PRO A 27 -9.57 49.93 18.79
C PRO A 27 -11.02 49.71 18.31
N PHE A 28 -11.38 48.47 17.97
CA PHE A 28 -12.68 48.12 17.39
C PHE A 28 -13.61 47.39 18.37
N LEU A 29 -13.18 47.21 19.63
CA LEU A 29 -13.89 46.42 20.64
C LEU A 29 -15.30 46.97 20.91
N GLY A 30 -15.45 48.31 20.98
CA GLY A 30 -16.75 48.97 21.13
C GLY A 30 -17.67 48.89 19.91
N TYR A 31 -17.13 48.65 18.71
CA TYR A 31 -17.91 48.41 17.49
C TYR A 31 -18.40 46.96 17.43
N PHE A 32 -17.51 46.01 17.73
CA PHE A 32 -17.86 44.59 17.75
C PHE A 32 -18.85 44.25 18.86
N SER A 33 -18.71 44.82 20.06
CA SER A 33 -19.63 44.55 21.18
C SER A 33 -21.09 44.94 20.91
N LYS A 34 -21.34 45.88 20.00
CA LYS A 34 -22.69 46.36 19.66
C LYS A 34 -23.35 45.64 18.48
N HIS A 35 -22.54 45.05 17.59
CA HIS A 35 -23.01 44.57 16.28
C HIS A 35 -22.72 43.10 16.01
N LEU A 36 -21.82 42.46 16.78
CA LEU A 36 -21.47 41.07 16.58
C LEU A 36 -22.50 40.15 17.23
N THR A 37 -22.99 39.18 16.44
CA THR A 37 -23.89 38.13 16.92
C THR A 37 -23.28 36.75 16.62
N PRO A 38 -23.68 35.67 17.31
CA PRO A 38 -23.12 34.33 17.05
C PRO A 38 -23.29 33.85 15.61
N SER A 39 -24.36 34.26 14.91
CA SER A 39 -24.57 33.98 13.48
C SER A 39 -23.58 34.73 12.58
N LEU A 40 -23.29 35.99 12.90
CA LEU A 40 -22.28 36.78 12.18
C LEU A 40 -20.88 36.24 12.43
N VAL A 41 -20.59 35.70 13.62
CA VAL A 41 -19.30 35.02 13.89
C VAL A 41 -19.12 33.82 12.96
N TYR A 42 -20.15 33.00 12.77
CA TYR A 42 -20.10 31.90 11.80
C TYR A 42 -19.79 32.39 10.38
N GLU A 43 -20.49 33.43 9.92
CA GLU A 43 -20.28 33.97 8.57
C GLU A 43 -18.88 34.56 8.37
N VAL A 44 -18.33 35.23 9.38
CA VAL A 44 -16.94 35.73 9.36
C VAL A 44 -15.93 34.59 9.28
N VAL A 45 -16.06 33.57 10.14
CA VAL A 45 -15.16 32.39 10.12
C VAL A 45 -15.25 31.64 8.79
N ASN A 46 -16.47 31.48 8.24
CA ASN A 46 -16.69 30.85 6.95
C ASN A 46 -16.05 31.60 5.78
N LYS A 47 -16.00 32.94 5.85
CA LYS A 47 -15.46 33.78 4.78
C LYS A 47 -13.96 34.02 4.89
N LEU A 48 -13.37 33.93 6.08
CA LEU A 48 -11.93 34.14 6.29
C LEU A 48 -11.08 33.09 5.59
N HIS A 49 -11.56 31.84 5.47
CA HIS A 49 -10.85 30.67 4.90
C HIS A 49 -9.41 30.42 5.42
N ILE A 50 -8.95 31.18 6.41
CA ILE A 50 -7.63 31.10 7.04
C ILE A 50 -7.82 30.58 8.48
N PRO A 51 -7.47 29.32 8.77
CA PRO A 51 -7.80 28.67 10.04
C PRO A 51 -7.28 29.40 11.28
N ASN A 52 -6.03 29.90 11.24
CA ASN A 52 -5.43 30.61 12.39
C ASN A 52 -6.11 31.95 12.67
N LEU A 53 -6.54 32.67 11.63
CA LEU A 53 -7.30 33.92 11.80
C LEU A 53 -8.71 33.65 12.29
N GLY A 54 -9.36 32.59 11.78
CA GLY A 54 -10.65 32.13 12.28
C GLY A 54 -10.59 31.76 13.77
N PHE A 55 -9.53 31.08 14.19
CA PHE A 55 -9.29 30.75 15.60
C PHE A 55 -9.17 32.00 16.48
N LYS A 56 -8.28 32.93 16.11
CA LYS A 56 -8.10 34.19 16.85
C LYS A 56 -9.37 35.03 16.89
N PHE A 57 -10.19 34.99 15.84
CA PHE A 57 -11.46 35.71 15.79
C PHE A 57 -12.47 35.14 16.79
N VAL A 58 -12.60 33.82 16.83
CA VAL A 58 -13.47 33.14 17.82
C VAL A 58 -12.94 33.33 19.24
N GLU A 59 -11.62 33.26 19.44
CA GLU A 59 -10.95 33.54 20.72
C GLU A 59 -11.28 34.94 21.24
N PHE A 60 -11.13 35.97 20.39
CA PHE A 60 -11.50 37.35 20.70
C PHE A 60 -12.98 37.47 21.08
N SER A 61 -13.90 36.93 20.28
CA SER A 61 -15.33 37.01 20.57
C SER A 61 -15.72 36.25 21.85
N ARG A 62 -14.99 35.22 22.23
CA ARG A 62 -15.22 34.46 23.46
C ARG A 62 -14.68 35.19 24.69
N HIS A 63 -13.42 35.62 24.66
CA HIS A 63 -12.74 36.14 25.84
C HIS A 63 -13.04 37.63 26.09
N GLU A 64 -13.07 38.44 25.04
CA GLU A 64 -13.26 39.89 25.15
C GLU A 64 -14.74 40.30 25.12
N LEU A 65 -15.58 39.53 24.43
CA LEU A 65 -17.02 39.82 24.28
C LEU A 65 -17.92 38.85 25.05
N HIS A 66 -17.35 37.85 25.74
CA HIS A 66 -18.07 36.84 26.53
C HIS A 66 -19.21 36.13 25.76
N MET A 67 -19.01 35.89 24.45
CA MET A 67 -20.01 35.26 23.59
C MET A 67 -19.90 33.73 23.58
N SER A 68 -21.04 33.05 23.68
CA SER A 68 -21.18 31.63 23.38
C SER A 68 -21.47 31.40 21.90
N HIS A 69 -20.90 30.35 21.31
CA HIS A 69 -21.02 30.11 19.87
C HIS A 69 -21.88 28.90 19.52
N SER A 70 -22.37 28.87 18.28
CA SER A 70 -23.18 27.76 17.78
C SER A 70 -22.31 26.54 17.41
N TYR A 71 -22.93 25.36 17.40
CA TYR A 71 -22.31 24.13 16.89
C TYR A 71 -21.69 24.30 15.50
N LEU A 72 -22.37 25.02 14.59
CA LEU A 72 -21.89 25.23 13.22
C LEU A 72 -20.56 26.00 13.16
N THR A 73 -20.40 26.99 14.04
CA THR A 73 -19.15 27.74 14.20
C THR A 73 -18.02 26.84 14.65
N TYR A 74 -18.26 26.02 15.69
CA TYR A 74 -17.28 25.09 16.22
C TYR A 74 -16.91 23.99 15.21
N ASN A 75 -17.88 23.34 14.58
CA ASN A 75 -17.65 22.28 13.58
C ASN A 75 -16.78 22.79 12.42
N LEU A 76 -17.12 23.96 11.86
CA LEU A 76 -16.36 24.56 10.76
C LEU A 76 -14.91 24.86 11.17
N LEU A 77 -14.72 25.49 12.33
CA LEU A 77 -13.40 25.89 12.81
C LEU A 77 -12.54 24.66 13.14
N LEU A 78 -13.10 23.67 13.83
CA LEU A 78 -12.43 22.41 14.16
C LEU A 78 -11.95 21.68 12.90
N ARG A 79 -12.81 21.57 11.87
CA ARG A 79 -12.44 20.98 10.59
C ARG A 79 -11.31 21.72 9.90
N SER A 80 -11.40 23.05 9.84
CA SER A 80 -10.41 23.91 9.21
C SER A 80 -9.04 23.83 9.90
N LEU A 81 -9.01 23.83 11.24
CA LEU A 81 -7.79 23.74 12.04
C LEU A 81 -7.11 22.38 11.91
N CYS A 82 -7.87 21.30 12.01
CA CYS A 82 -7.36 19.94 11.82
C CYS A 82 -6.85 19.70 10.40
N GLY A 83 -7.57 20.18 9.37
CA GLY A 83 -7.10 20.11 7.98
C GLY A 83 -5.80 20.89 7.73
N SER A 84 -5.45 21.83 8.61
CA SER A 84 -4.24 22.66 8.51
C SER A 84 -3.17 22.28 9.54
N ASN A 85 -3.31 21.10 10.17
CA ASN A 85 -2.41 20.57 11.21
C ASN A 85 -2.24 21.45 12.46
N LEU A 86 -3.19 22.33 12.76
CA LEU A 86 -3.20 23.19 13.96
C LEU A 86 -3.92 22.50 15.13
N HIS A 87 -3.35 21.38 15.58
CA HIS A 87 -3.97 20.46 16.55
C HIS A 87 -4.10 21.01 17.98
N SER A 88 -3.21 21.92 18.40
CA SER A 88 -3.31 22.57 19.71
C SER A 88 -4.51 23.53 19.78
N ALA A 89 -4.65 24.38 18.76
CA ALA A 89 -5.79 25.28 18.60
C ALA A 89 -7.11 24.49 18.48
N ALA A 90 -7.12 23.40 17.71
CA ALA A 90 -8.31 22.55 17.58
C ALA A 90 -8.76 21.96 18.94
N LYS A 91 -7.83 21.60 19.83
CA LYS A 91 -8.19 21.06 21.16
C LYS A 91 -8.83 22.13 22.03
N LEU A 92 -8.28 23.36 22.04
CA LEU A 92 -8.90 24.49 22.74
C LEU A 92 -10.32 24.80 22.24
N VAL A 93 -10.52 24.79 20.92
CA VAL A 93 -11.84 25.02 20.32
C VAL A 93 -12.83 23.92 20.71
N TYR A 94 -12.37 22.67 20.78
CA TYR A 94 -13.18 21.56 21.27
C TYR A 94 -13.57 21.76 22.75
N ASP A 95 -12.62 22.15 23.60
CA ASP A 95 -12.90 22.39 25.02
C ASP A 95 -13.88 23.58 25.19
N TRP A 96 -13.75 24.65 24.39
CA TRP A 96 -14.72 25.75 24.35
C TRP A 96 -16.12 25.30 23.94
N MET A 97 -16.21 24.45 22.92
CA MET A 97 -17.47 23.87 22.46
C MET A 97 -18.16 23.11 23.61
N ARG A 98 -17.39 22.34 24.40
CA ARG A 98 -17.91 21.61 25.56
C ARG A 98 -18.31 22.54 26.71
N CYS A 99 -17.53 23.58 27.01
CA CYS A 99 -17.88 24.58 28.01
C CYS A 99 -19.20 25.31 27.69
N ASP A 100 -19.50 25.50 26.41
CA ASP A 100 -20.75 26.12 25.94
C ASP A 100 -21.94 25.14 25.91
N GLY A 101 -21.75 23.91 26.40
CA GLY A 101 -22.78 22.87 26.44
C GLY A 101 -23.06 22.21 25.08
N GLN A 102 -22.25 22.47 24.06
CA GLN A 102 -22.39 21.86 22.73
C GLN A 102 -21.65 20.52 22.69
N ILE A 103 -22.29 19.49 22.13
CA ILE A 103 -21.73 18.12 22.05
C ILE A 103 -21.43 17.81 20.58
N PRO A 104 -20.24 17.25 20.25
CA PRO A 104 -19.91 16.86 18.89
C PRO A 104 -20.83 15.72 18.44
N ASP A 105 -21.31 15.78 17.19
CA ASP A 105 -21.88 14.60 16.57
C ASP A 105 -20.80 13.55 16.27
N ASN A 106 -21.20 12.32 16.00
CA ASN A 106 -20.27 11.22 15.69
C ASN A 106 -19.40 11.52 14.45
N TRP A 107 -19.87 12.37 13.53
CA TRP A 107 -19.14 12.71 12.31
C TRP A 107 -17.98 13.68 12.57
N LEU A 108 -18.20 14.71 13.38
CA LEU A 108 -17.17 15.62 13.87
C LEU A 108 -16.21 14.88 14.80
N LEU A 109 -16.72 14.06 15.72
CA LEU A 109 -15.88 13.26 16.61
C LEU A 109 -14.95 12.31 15.83
N GLY A 110 -15.48 11.57 14.85
CA GLY A 110 -14.69 10.66 14.01
C GLY A 110 -13.60 11.38 13.21
N PHE A 111 -13.93 12.57 12.68
CA PHE A 111 -12.96 13.41 11.99
C PHE A 111 -11.84 13.89 12.93
N LEU A 112 -12.19 14.38 14.13
CA LEU A 112 -11.20 14.85 15.11
C LEU A 112 -10.28 13.71 15.56
N VAL A 113 -10.85 12.60 16.01
CA VAL A 113 -10.11 11.41 16.45
C VAL A 113 -9.17 10.91 15.35
N SER A 114 -9.64 10.84 14.11
CA SER A 114 -8.81 10.43 12.97
C SER A 114 -7.69 11.44 12.69
N SER A 115 -7.97 12.73 12.77
CA SER A 115 -7.01 13.81 12.54
C SER A 115 -5.86 13.78 13.55
N TYR A 116 -6.17 13.65 14.85
CA TYR A 116 -5.15 13.50 15.90
C TYR A 116 -4.38 12.18 15.77
N ALA A 117 -5.07 11.09 15.42
CA ALA A 117 -4.43 9.81 15.18
C ALA A 117 -3.43 9.87 14.02
N VAL A 118 -3.76 10.55 12.91
CA VAL A 118 -2.85 10.74 11.74
C VAL A 118 -1.53 11.41 12.13
N VAL A 119 -1.54 12.32 13.10
CA VAL A 119 -0.33 12.99 13.62
C VAL A 119 0.37 12.17 14.71
N GLY A 120 -0.19 11.02 15.08
CA GLY A 120 0.38 10.11 16.08
C GLY A 120 0.01 10.43 17.52
N ARG A 121 -0.89 11.40 17.74
CA ARG A 121 -1.42 11.81 19.05
C ARG A 121 -2.61 10.94 19.47
N LEU A 122 -2.31 9.67 19.72
CA LEU A 122 -3.31 8.68 20.16
C LEU A 122 -3.81 8.94 21.59
N ASP A 123 -3.00 9.60 22.41
CA ASP A 123 -3.35 10.10 23.75
C ASP A 123 -4.59 10.99 23.70
N ILE A 124 -4.56 12.04 22.86
CA ILE A 124 -5.69 12.97 22.69
C ILE A 124 -6.88 12.24 22.06
N SER A 125 -6.63 11.35 21.10
CA SER A 125 -7.69 10.58 20.43
C SER A 125 -8.49 9.74 21.43
N LYS A 126 -7.82 9.09 22.39
CA LYS A 126 -8.46 8.33 23.47
C LYS A 126 -9.19 9.24 24.46
N GLU A 127 -8.60 10.38 24.81
CA GLU A 127 -9.22 11.38 25.71
C GLU A 127 -10.56 11.89 25.14
N LEU A 128 -10.59 12.25 23.85
CA LEU A 128 -11.80 12.72 23.16
C LEU A 128 -12.92 11.66 23.17
N LEU A 129 -12.57 10.38 22.99
CA LEU A 129 -13.52 9.28 23.05
C LEU A 129 -14.07 9.07 24.48
N ALA A 130 -13.21 9.13 25.49
CA ALA A 130 -13.60 8.98 26.89
C ALA A 130 -14.49 10.13 27.36
N ASP A 131 -14.20 11.35 26.94
CA ASP A 131 -14.96 12.55 27.30
C ASP A 131 -16.41 12.51 26.76
N VAL A 132 -16.62 12.04 25.52
CA VAL A 132 -17.98 11.88 24.97
C VAL A 132 -18.70 10.70 25.65
N GLN A 133 -18.01 9.61 25.97
CA GLN A 133 -18.59 8.43 26.62
C GLN A 133 -19.06 8.69 28.07
N CYS A 134 -18.32 9.49 28.84
CA CYS A 134 -18.61 9.74 30.26
C CYS A 134 -19.62 10.87 30.49
N ASN A 135 -19.62 11.90 29.65
CA ASN A 135 -20.33 13.15 29.92
C ASN A 135 -21.59 13.34 29.07
N CYS A 136 -21.80 12.52 28.04
CA CYS A 136 -22.89 12.69 27.08
C CYS A 136 -23.68 11.37 26.97
N ASN A 137 -25.00 11.43 27.07
CA ASN A 137 -25.88 10.27 26.88
C ASN A 137 -25.97 9.81 25.39
N VAL A 138 -24.96 10.14 24.58
CA VAL A 138 -24.84 9.87 23.15
C VAL A 138 -23.76 8.81 22.96
N GLY A 139 -24.16 7.61 22.54
CA GLY A 139 -23.21 6.54 22.28
C GLY A 139 -22.30 6.85 21.10
N VAL A 140 -20.98 6.66 21.28
CA VAL A 140 -20.02 6.66 20.18
C VAL A 140 -20.36 5.50 19.24
N ASN A 141 -20.58 5.80 17.96
CA ASN A 141 -20.95 4.78 16.99
C ASN A 141 -19.73 3.97 16.52
N ALA A 142 -19.98 2.81 15.90
CA ALA A 142 -18.91 1.94 15.41
C ALA A 142 -18.04 2.58 14.32
N ALA A 143 -18.57 3.54 13.55
CA ALA A 143 -17.85 4.20 12.47
C ALA A 143 -16.64 4.98 12.98
N VAL A 144 -16.79 5.71 14.10
CA VAL A 144 -15.69 6.46 14.74
C VAL A 144 -14.53 5.54 15.11
N TYR A 145 -14.82 4.37 15.71
CA TYR A 145 -13.78 3.40 16.08
C TYR A 145 -13.14 2.74 14.85
N ASN A 146 -13.93 2.43 13.82
CA ASN A 146 -13.43 1.83 12.57
C ASN A 146 -12.47 2.78 11.85
N ASP A 147 -12.79 4.08 11.77
CA ASP A 147 -11.91 5.09 11.18
C ASP A 147 -10.59 5.20 11.96
N LEU A 148 -10.67 5.24 13.29
CA LEU A 148 -9.49 5.26 14.15
C LEU A 148 -8.61 4.02 13.94
N PHE A 149 -9.18 2.82 13.96
CA PHE A 149 -8.42 1.59 13.72
C PHE A 149 -7.79 1.56 12.33
N ASN A 150 -8.49 2.01 11.29
CA ASN A 150 -7.93 2.12 9.94
C ASN A 150 -6.75 3.11 9.86
N VAL A 151 -6.80 4.22 10.60
CA VAL A 151 -5.65 5.15 10.71
C VAL A 151 -4.48 4.48 11.42
N MET A 152 -4.72 3.83 12.57
CA MET A 152 -3.69 3.16 13.35
C MET A 152 -2.99 2.04 12.56
N ILE A 153 -3.77 1.24 11.81
CA ILE A 153 -3.24 0.17 10.95
C ILE A 153 -2.37 0.75 9.83
N ARG A 154 -2.78 1.86 9.20
CA ARG A 154 -1.98 2.54 8.17
C ARG A 154 -0.65 3.08 8.70
N GLN A 155 -0.58 3.41 9.99
CA GLN A 155 0.63 3.84 10.67
C GLN A 155 1.48 2.69 11.22
N ASN A 156 1.15 1.44 10.89
CA ASN A 156 1.81 0.23 11.40
C ASN A 156 1.73 0.08 12.94
N LYS A 157 0.72 0.69 13.59
CA LYS A 157 0.44 0.59 15.03
C LYS A 157 -0.68 -0.40 15.33
N VAL A 158 -0.60 -1.59 14.74
CA VAL A 158 -1.68 -2.58 14.81
C VAL A 158 -1.88 -3.15 16.23
N LEU A 159 -0.80 -3.36 16.98
CA LEU A 159 -0.88 -3.90 18.34
C LEU A 159 -1.57 -2.92 19.31
N ASP A 160 -1.29 -1.63 19.18
CA ASP A 160 -1.98 -0.57 19.93
C ASP A 160 -3.48 -0.55 19.62
N ALA A 161 -3.86 -0.82 18.35
CA ALA A 161 -5.25 -0.88 17.93
C ALA A 161 -5.99 -2.06 18.59
N VAL A 162 -5.34 -3.22 18.67
CA VAL A 162 -5.89 -4.40 19.39
C VAL A 162 -5.99 -4.15 20.89
N PHE A 163 -5.00 -3.48 21.48
CA PHE A 163 -5.06 -3.10 22.89
C PHE A 163 -6.26 -2.19 23.17
N LEU A 164 -6.44 -1.15 22.36
CA LEU A 164 -7.61 -0.25 22.46
C LEU A 164 -8.92 -1.02 22.26
N PHE A 165 -8.99 -1.94 21.30
CA PHE A 165 -10.18 -2.77 21.10
C PHE A 165 -10.54 -3.60 22.35
N ARG A 166 -9.55 -4.23 23.00
CA ARG A 166 -9.74 -4.96 24.26
C ARG A 166 -10.20 -4.04 25.39
N GLU A 167 -9.68 -2.82 25.48
CA GLU A 167 -10.16 -1.80 26.43
C GLU A 167 -11.63 -1.45 26.18
N LEU A 168 -12.03 -1.22 24.92
CA LEU A 168 -13.41 -0.87 24.56
C LEU A 168 -14.40 -1.98 24.92
N ILE A 169 -14.06 -3.25 24.69
CA ILE A 169 -14.91 -4.37 25.07
C ILE A 169 -15.11 -4.42 26.60
N ARG A 170 -14.06 -4.18 27.40
CA ARG A 170 -14.19 -4.11 28.86
C ARG A 170 -15.12 -2.98 29.32
N LEU A 171 -15.19 -1.90 28.54
CA LEU A 171 -16.13 -0.79 28.74
C LEU A 171 -17.54 -1.07 28.18
N ARG A 172 -17.87 -2.33 27.90
CA ARG A 172 -19.18 -2.81 27.38
C ARG A 172 -19.53 -2.31 25.97
N TYR A 173 -18.54 -1.91 25.18
CA TYR A 173 -18.74 -1.73 23.74
C TYR A 173 -19.06 -3.08 23.08
N LYS A 174 -20.10 -3.11 22.24
CA LYS A 174 -20.45 -4.30 21.45
C LYS A 174 -19.82 -4.18 20.07
N PRO A 175 -18.72 -4.88 19.79
CA PRO A 175 -18.07 -4.78 18.50
C PRO A 175 -18.94 -5.41 17.41
N VAL A 176 -18.93 -4.79 16.24
CA VAL A 176 -19.55 -5.35 15.03
C VAL A 176 -18.51 -6.18 14.27
N THR A 177 -18.96 -7.19 13.53
CA THR A 177 -18.10 -8.10 12.74
C THR A 177 -17.15 -7.33 11.80
N TYR A 178 -17.61 -6.20 11.25
CA TYR A 178 -16.77 -5.34 10.42
C TYR A 178 -15.56 -4.75 11.17
N THR A 179 -15.72 -4.33 12.44
CA THR A 179 -14.62 -3.83 13.28
C THR A 179 -13.56 -4.91 13.52
N ILE A 180 -14.03 -6.14 13.76
CA ILE A 180 -13.16 -7.32 13.91
C ILE A 180 -12.37 -7.56 12.62
N ASN A 181 -13.04 -7.57 11.47
CA ASN A 181 -12.40 -7.80 10.17
C ASN A 181 -11.34 -6.75 9.83
N ILE A 182 -11.52 -5.49 10.24
CA ILE A 182 -10.48 -4.43 10.12
C ILE A 182 -9.22 -4.82 10.91
N LEU A 183 -9.36 -5.17 12.18
CA LEU A 183 -8.24 -5.51 13.06
C LEU A 183 -7.54 -6.79 12.61
N MET A 184 -8.31 -7.83 12.25
CA MET A 184 -7.79 -9.10 11.74
C MET A 184 -6.98 -8.90 10.45
N ARG A 185 -7.50 -8.11 9.51
CA ARG A 185 -6.79 -7.75 8.28
C ARG A 185 -5.51 -6.98 8.58
N GLY A 186 -5.56 -6.06 9.54
CA GLY A 186 -4.38 -5.33 10.02
C GLY A 186 -3.29 -6.25 10.56
N LEU A 187 -3.64 -7.18 11.45
CA LEU A 187 -2.71 -8.13 12.06
C LEU A 187 -2.09 -9.06 11.01
N CYS A 188 -2.92 -9.65 10.15
CA CYS A 188 -2.45 -10.51 9.07
C CYS A 188 -1.55 -9.75 8.07
N ARG A 189 -1.80 -8.45 7.84
CA ARG A 189 -0.95 -7.63 6.96
C ARG A 189 0.42 -7.33 7.59
N ALA A 190 0.45 -7.13 8.90
CA ALA A 190 1.67 -6.90 9.67
C ALA A 190 2.48 -8.18 9.92
N GLY A 191 1.91 -9.36 9.66
CA GLY A 191 2.54 -10.66 9.96
C GLY A 191 2.36 -11.13 11.40
N GLU A 192 1.56 -10.40 12.20
CA GLU A 192 1.29 -10.69 13.62
C GLU A 192 0.20 -11.77 13.78
N ILE A 193 0.44 -12.94 13.18
CA ILE A 193 -0.55 -14.03 13.12
C ILE A 193 -0.86 -14.60 14.51
N SER A 194 0.12 -14.67 15.40
CA SER A 194 -0.08 -15.12 16.78
C SER A 194 -1.08 -14.26 17.54
N GLU A 195 -1.01 -12.93 17.39
CA GLU A 195 -1.98 -12.01 18.00
C GLU A 195 -3.34 -12.09 17.30
N ALA A 196 -3.39 -12.38 16.00
CA ALA A 196 -4.65 -12.60 15.30
C ALA A 196 -5.43 -13.81 15.83
N PHE A 197 -4.75 -14.91 16.16
CA PHE A 197 -5.38 -16.06 16.81
C PHE A 197 -5.86 -15.75 18.24
N LYS A 198 -5.07 -15.04 19.04
CA LYS A 198 -5.52 -14.58 20.37
C LYS A 198 -6.74 -13.67 20.27
N LEU A 199 -6.76 -12.78 19.27
CA LEU A 199 -7.91 -11.92 19.04
C LEU A 199 -9.16 -12.74 18.65
N LEU A 200 -9.02 -13.81 17.87
CA LEU A 200 -10.12 -14.72 17.55
C LEU A 200 -10.69 -15.39 18.82
N GLU A 201 -9.83 -15.86 19.72
CA GLU A 201 -10.24 -16.44 21.02
C GLU A 201 -10.94 -15.41 21.90
N ASP A 202 -10.37 -14.20 21.98
CA ASP A 202 -10.95 -13.07 22.69
C ASP A 202 -12.38 -12.80 22.19
N ILE A 203 -12.57 -12.66 20.87
CA ILE A 203 -13.87 -12.38 20.24
C ILE A 203 -14.91 -13.44 20.60
N ARG A 204 -14.53 -14.74 20.55
CA ARG A 204 -15.41 -15.84 20.95
C ARG A 204 -15.78 -15.74 22.44
N SER A 205 -14.82 -15.43 23.30
CA SER A 205 -15.05 -15.27 24.75
C SER A 205 -15.98 -14.09 25.09
N PHE A 206 -15.98 -13.05 24.26
CA PHE A 206 -16.84 -11.88 24.40
C PHE A 206 -18.23 -12.06 23.79
N GLY A 207 -18.58 -13.25 23.30
CA GLY A 207 -19.89 -13.57 22.72
C GLY A 207 -20.11 -12.95 21.33
N CYS A 208 -19.03 -12.61 20.63
CA CYS A 208 -19.08 -12.15 19.25
C CYS A 208 -18.82 -13.33 18.32
N LEU A 209 -19.57 -13.43 17.22
CA LEU A 209 -19.44 -14.54 16.27
C LEU A 209 -18.53 -14.12 15.10
N PRO A 210 -17.35 -14.76 14.94
CA PRO A 210 -16.56 -14.58 13.73
C PRO A 210 -17.34 -15.12 12.52
N ASP A 211 -17.14 -14.51 11.35
CA ASP A 211 -17.74 -14.94 10.09
C ASP A 211 -16.71 -15.64 9.19
N LEU A 212 -17.17 -16.18 8.05
CA LEU A 212 -16.30 -16.80 7.06
C LEU A 212 -15.20 -15.82 6.56
N ILE A 213 -15.48 -14.52 6.51
CA ILE A 213 -14.51 -13.49 6.12
C ILE A 213 -13.37 -13.41 7.14
N THR A 214 -13.66 -13.51 8.44
CA THR A 214 -12.67 -13.55 9.53
C THR A 214 -11.71 -14.71 9.33
N TYR A 215 -12.25 -15.91 9.08
CA TYR A 215 -11.44 -17.10 8.84
C TYR A 215 -10.65 -17.03 7.52
N ASN A 216 -11.27 -16.58 6.43
CA ASN A 216 -10.58 -16.38 5.16
C ASN A 216 -9.43 -15.37 5.29
N THR A 217 -9.59 -14.33 6.12
CA THR A 217 -8.53 -13.37 6.43
C THR A 217 -7.36 -14.04 7.17
N LEU A 218 -7.63 -14.91 8.15
CA LEU A 218 -6.61 -15.71 8.84
C LEU A 218 -5.90 -16.69 7.92
N ILE A 219 -6.65 -17.44 7.11
CA ILE A 219 -6.13 -18.37 6.10
C ILE A 219 -5.17 -17.63 5.14
N HIS A 220 -5.58 -16.46 4.65
CA HIS A 220 -4.74 -15.63 3.81
C HIS A 220 -3.49 -15.13 4.53
N GLY A 221 -3.62 -14.70 5.79
CA GLY A 221 -2.50 -14.31 6.64
C GLY A 221 -1.47 -15.42 6.83
N LEU A 222 -1.92 -16.64 7.13
CA LEU A 222 -1.08 -17.84 7.26
C LEU A 222 -0.35 -18.17 5.96
N CYS A 223 -1.05 -18.13 4.82
CA CYS A 223 -0.44 -18.37 3.51
C CYS A 223 0.64 -17.32 3.18
N ARG A 224 0.48 -16.08 3.64
CA ARG A 224 1.49 -15.01 3.43
C ARG A 224 2.77 -15.23 4.21
N ILE A 225 2.70 -15.79 5.41
CA ILE A 225 3.89 -16.14 6.20
C ILE A 225 4.42 -17.55 5.89
N SER A 226 3.95 -18.16 4.78
CA SER A 226 4.33 -19.51 4.33
C SER A 226 3.93 -20.65 5.27
N GLU A 227 3.00 -20.42 6.21
CA GLU A 227 2.46 -21.46 7.10
C GLU A 227 1.19 -22.09 6.51
N VAL A 228 1.28 -22.58 5.28
CA VAL A 228 0.13 -23.08 4.50
C VAL A 228 -0.52 -24.32 5.14
N ASP A 229 0.24 -25.17 5.83
CA ASP A 229 -0.31 -26.35 6.51
C ASP A 229 -1.16 -25.99 7.73
N ARG A 230 -0.83 -24.90 8.44
CA ARG A 230 -1.70 -24.34 9.48
C ARG A 230 -2.97 -23.75 8.87
N ALA A 231 -2.87 -23.12 7.69
CA ALA A 231 -4.04 -22.62 6.97
C ALA A 231 -4.98 -23.77 6.57
N ARG A 232 -4.42 -24.91 6.12
CA ARG A 232 -5.19 -26.12 5.82
C ARG A 232 -5.81 -26.76 7.05
N SER A 233 -5.11 -26.78 8.18
CA SER A 233 -5.68 -27.25 9.45
C SER A 233 -6.87 -26.39 9.88
N LEU A 234 -6.78 -25.07 9.72
CA LEU A 234 -7.88 -24.15 10.00
C LEU A 234 -9.08 -24.36 9.06
N LEU A 235 -8.84 -24.61 7.77
CA LEU A 235 -9.89 -24.98 6.82
C LEU A 235 -10.64 -26.25 7.27
N LYS A 236 -9.90 -27.29 7.70
CA LYS A 236 -10.49 -28.54 8.20
C LYS A 236 -11.29 -28.32 9.49
N GLU A 237 -10.80 -27.48 10.40
CA GLU A 237 -11.54 -27.10 11.61
C GLU A 237 -12.89 -26.47 11.26
N ILE A 238 -12.92 -25.56 10.29
CA ILE A 238 -14.15 -24.91 9.82
C ILE A 238 -15.13 -25.96 9.26
N CYS A 239 -14.65 -26.88 8.41
CA CYS A 239 -15.47 -27.96 7.88
C CYS A 239 -16.03 -28.89 8.98
N LEU A 240 -15.21 -29.24 9.97
CA LEU A 240 -15.58 -30.19 11.02
C LEU A 240 -16.57 -29.61 12.03
N ASN A 241 -16.44 -28.31 12.33
CA ASN A 241 -17.34 -27.61 13.22
C ASN A 241 -18.72 -27.39 12.59
N GLY A 242 -18.83 -27.44 11.25
CA GLY A 242 -20.09 -27.35 10.51
C GLY A 242 -20.78 -25.98 10.60
N GLU A 243 -20.08 -24.96 11.12
CA GLU A 243 -20.62 -23.60 11.29
C GLU A 243 -20.60 -22.82 9.98
N PHE A 244 -19.63 -23.11 9.10
CA PHE A 244 -19.48 -22.48 7.79
C PHE A 244 -19.05 -23.51 6.74
N ASP A 245 -19.62 -23.39 5.55
CA ASP A 245 -19.12 -24.10 4.38
C ASP A 245 -17.99 -23.27 3.74
N PRO A 246 -16.76 -23.80 3.61
CA PRO A 246 -15.69 -23.06 2.97
C PRO A 246 -16.02 -22.77 1.52
N ASP A 247 -15.73 -21.54 1.11
CA ASP A 247 -16.06 -21.05 -0.22
C ASP A 247 -14.88 -21.16 -1.19
N VAL A 248 -15.10 -20.72 -2.42
CA VAL A 248 -14.07 -20.66 -3.47
C VAL A 248 -12.85 -19.84 -3.00
N VAL A 249 -13.05 -18.81 -2.17
CA VAL A 249 -11.95 -17.98 -1.64
C VAL A 249 -11.11 -18.77 -0.65
N SER A 250 -11.72 -19.53 0.27
CA SER A 250 -11.03 -20.37 1.24
C SER A 250 -10.09 -21.36 0.54
N TYR A 251 -10.62 -22.13 -0.41
CA TYR A 251 -9.85 -23.13 -1.17
C TYR A 251 -8.78 -22.49 -2.06
N THR A 252 -9.15 -21.48 -2.86
CA THR A 252 -8.23 -20.84 -3.81
C THR A 252 -7.04 -20.18 -3.10
N THR A 253 -7.25 -19.62 -1.92
CA THR A 253 -6.18 -19.00 -1.12
C THR A 253 -5.13 -20.02 -0.71
N ILE A 254 -5.55 -21.19 -0.21
CA ILE A 254 -4.64 -22.25 0.24
C ILE A 254 -3.97 -22.94 -0.95
N ILE A 255 -4.72 -23.20 -2.03
CA ILE A 255 -4.17 -23.74 -3.28
C ILE A 255 -3.07 -22.80 -3.82
N GLY A 256 -3.33 -21.49 -3.86
CA GLY A 256 -2.33 -20.49 -4.25
C GLY A 256 -1.13 -20.45 -3.30
N GLY A 257 -1.34 -20.66 -1.99
CA GLY A 257 -0.28 -20.84 -1.00
C GLY A 257 0.62 -22.04 -1.33
N TYR A 258 0.04 -23.22 -1.56
CA TYR A 258 0.80 -24.41 -1.94
C TYR A 258 1.55 -24.24 -3.27
N CYS A 259 0.94 -23.59 -4.26
CA CYS A 259 1.58 -23.31 -5.55
C CYS A 259 2.81 -22.40 -5.39
N LYS A 260 2.73 -21.37 -4.52
CA LYS A 260 3.87 -20.49 -4.23
C LYS A 260 5.04 -21.21 -3.56
N LEU A 261 4.74 -22.22 -2.73
CA LEU A 261 5.76 -23.07 -2.10
C LEU A 261 6.27 -24.21 -3.02
N GLY A 262 5.73 -24.34 -4.24
CA GLY A 262 6.04 -25.44 -5.16
C GLY A 262 5.46 -26.80 -4.76
N MET A 263 4.56 -26.84 -3.77
CA MET A 263 3.93 -28.06 -3.26
C MET A 263 2.71 -28.44 -4.11
N MET A 264 2.92 -28.73 -5.40
CA MET A 264 1.83 -28.93 -6.36
C MET A 264 0.99 -30.18 -6.10
N GLY A 265 1.55 -31.21 -5.46
CA GLY A 265 0.80 -32.40 -5.05
C GLY A 265 -0.34 -32.05 -4.08
N GLU A 266 -0.02 -31.33 -3.00
CA GLU A 266 -1.01 -30.88 -2.01
C GLU A 266 -2.01 -29.88 -2.61
N GLY A 267 -1.54 -28.97 -3.47
CA GLY A 267 -2.40 -28.04 -4.19
C GLY A 267 -3.43 -28.74 -5.09
N THR A 268 -3.02 -29.81 -5.78
CA THR A 268 -3.92 -30.59 -6.67
C THR A 268 -4.91 -31.42 -5.86
N LEU A 269 -4.47 -32.05 -4.76
CA LEU A 269 -5.36 -32.77 -3.85
C LEU A 269 -6.45 -31.85 -3.28
N LEU A 270 -6.07 -30.62 -2.89
CA LEU A 270 -7.02 -29.64 -2.37
C LEU A 270 -7.96 -29.11 -3.46
N PHE A 271 -7.51 -29.01 -4.71
CA PHE A 271 -8.36 -28.69 -5.85
C PHE A 271 -9.39 -29.78 -6.13
N ASP A 272 -9.01 -31.06 -6.06
CA ASP A 272 -9.97 -32.16 -6.21
C ASP A 272 -10.95 -32.23 -5.01
N GLU A 273 -10.50 -31.90 -3.80
CA GLU A 273 -11.37 -31.72 -2.64
C GLU A 273 -12.40 -30.59 -2.83
N MET A 274 -11.96 -29.44 -3.34
CA MET A 274 -12.82 -28.30 -3.67
C MET A 274 -13.93 -28.70 -4.65
N ILE A 275 -13.61 -29.47 -5.69
CA ILE A 275 -14.61 -29.96 -6.65
C ILE A 275 -15.59 -30.93 -5.97
N ARG A 276 -15.10 -31.85 -5.12
CA ARG A 276 -15.94 -32.81 -4.40
C ARG A 276 -16.85 -32.16 -3.37
N SER A 277 -16.45 -31.04 -2.77
CA SER A 277 -17.28 -30.28 -1.84
C SER A 277 -18.32 -29.40 -2.54
N GLY A 278 -18.33 -29.35 -3.89
CA GLY A 278 -19.27 -28.55 -4.67
C GLY A 278 -18.85 -27.09 -4.85
N ALA A 279 -17.68 -26.69 -4.35
CA ALA A 279 -17.12 -25.37 -4.60
C ALA A 279 -16.59 -25.29 -6.05
N VAL A 280 -17.22 -24.45 -6.88
CA VAL A 280 -16.88 -24.35 -8.31
C VAL A 280 -15.59 -23.56 -8.50
N PRO A 281 -14.52 -24.15 -9.09
CA PRO A 281 -13.29 -23.41 -9.36
C PRO A 281 -13.50 -22.25 -10.31
N ASN A 282 -12.83 -21.13 -10.03
CA ASN A 282 -12.88 -19.94 -10.87
C ASN A 282 -11.55 -19.71 -11.61
N THR A 283 -11.51 -18.67 -12.43
CA THR A 283 -10.29 -18.26 -13.18
C THR A 283 -9.06 -18.12 -12.29
N PHE A 284 -9.20 -17.60 -11.06
CA PHE A 284 -8.09 -17.46 -10.12
C PHE A 284 -7.55 -18.81 -9.64
N THR A 285 -8.42 -19.77 -9.34
CA THR A 285 -8.03 -21.12 -8.94
C THR A 285 -7.19 -21.80 -10.04
N PHE A 286 -7.67 -21.75 -11.28
CA PHE A 286 -6.95 -22.32 -12.42
C PHE A 286 -5.63 -21.60 -12.67
N ASN A 287 -5.62 -20.26 -12.67
CA ASN A 287 -4.40 -19.48 -12.88
C ASN A 287 -3.33 -19.76 -11.84
N ALA A 288 -3.71 -19.93 -10.56
CA ALA A 288 -2.77 -20.29 -9.50
C ALA A 288 -2.08 -21.64 -9.76
N LEU A 289 -2.85 -22.65 -10.14
CA LEU A 289 -2.32 -23.98 -10.46
C LEU A 289 -1.47 -23.97 -11.74
N ILE A 290 -1.95 -23.32 -12.80
CA ILE A 290 -1.23 -23.20 -14.09
C ILE A 290 0.10 -22.47 -13.89
N ASP A 291 0.13 -21.39 -13.11
CA ASP A 291 1.35 -20.68 -12.73
C ASP A 291 2.30 -21.58 -11.91
N GLY A 292 1.77 -22.30 -10.93
CA GLY A 292 2.53 -23.24 -10.09
C GLY A 292 3.21 -24.34 -10.92
N PHE A 293 2.46 -25.03 -11.78
CA PHE A 293 3.00 -26.05 -12.68
C PHE A 293 3.98 -25.46 -13.70
N GLY A 294 3.68 -24.28 -14.25
CA GLY A 294 4.57 -23.57 -15.17
C GLY A 294 5.90 -23.19 -14.52
N LYS A 295 5.91 -22.75 -13.26
CA LYS A 295 7.13 -22.44 -12.50
C LYS A 295 7.98 -23.68 -12.21
N LEU A 296 7.35 -24.84 -11.98
CA LEU A 296 8.04 -26.14 -11.86
C LEU A 296 8.52 -26.70 -13.21
N GLY A 297 8.05 -26.15 -14.33
CA GLY A 297 8.37 -26.61 -15.68
C GLY A 297 7.53 -27.80 -16.16
N ASP A 298 6.51 -28.22 -15.40
CA ASP A 298 5.56 -29.24 -15.83
C ASP A 298 4.47 -28.62 -16.73
N MET A 299 4.87 -28.36 -17.97
CA MET A 299 3.98 -27.76 -18.96
C MET A 299 2.85 -28.70 -19.41
N ALA A 300 3.00 -30.02 -19.23
CA ALA A 300 1.95 -30.98 -19.57
C ALA A 300 0.73 -30.80 -18.65
N SER A 301 0.97 -30.77 -17.33
CA SER A 301 -0.07 -30.51 -16.33
C SER A 301 -0.66 -29.11 -16.47
N ALA A 302 0.17 -28.09 -16.74
CA ALA A 302 -0.29 -26.72 -16.96
C ALA A 302 -1.24 -26.59 -18.17
N GLN A 303 -0.93 -27.26 -19.28
CA GLN A 303 -1.81 -27.30 -20.46
C GLN A 303 -3.09 -28.08 -20.21
N ALA A 304 -3.01 -29.22 -19.51
CA ALA A 304 -4.18 -30.01 -19.16
C ALA A 304 -5.16 -29.20 -18.28
N LEU A 305 -4.65 -28.43 -17.32
CA LEU A 305 -5.45 -27.52 -16.51
C LEU A 305 -6.07 -26.38 -17.32
N CYS A 306 -5.36 -25.82 -18.30
CA CYS A 306 -5.94 -24.82 -19.21
C CYS A 306 -7.10 -25.42 -20.04
N GLY A 307 -6.98 -26.68 -20.47
CA GLY A 307 -8.09 -27.42 -21.09
C GLY A 307 -9.28 -27.62 -20.13
N LYS A 308 -9.01 -28.04 -18.89
CA LYS A 308 -10.03 -28.20 -17.84
C LYS A 308 -10.72 -26.87 -17.50
N MET A 309 -9.98 -25.76 -17.51
CA MET A 309 -10.50 -24.40 -17.29
C MET A 309 -11.59 -24.06 -18.33
N LEU A 310 -11.31 -24.30 -19.62
CA LEU A 310 -12.28 -24.09 -20.71
C LEU A 310 -13.52 -24.97 -20.57
N LEU A 311 -13.35 -26.25 -20.20
CA LEU A 311 -14.47 -27.18 -19.99
C LEU A 311 -15.37 -26.76 -18.81
N ASN A 312 -14.82 -26.05 -17.82
CA ASN A 312 -15.57 -25.48 -16.71
C ASN A 312 -16.17 -24.08 -17.03
N GLY A 313 -16.16 -23.66 -18.29
CA GLY A 313 -16.71 -22.37 -18.71
C GLY A 313 -15.89 -21.16 -18.26
N CYS A 314 -14.65 -21.37 -17.80
CA CYS A 314 -13.73 -20.30 -17.43
C CYS A 314 -12.84 -19.95 -18.64
N PRO A 315 -13.00 -18.77 -19.29
CA PRO A 315 -12.15 -18.40 -20.42
C PRO A 315 -10.74 -18.00 -19.93
N PRO A 316 -9.66 -18.48 -20.58
CA PRO A 316 -8.29 -18.03 -20.31
C PRO A 316 -8.14 -16.52 -20.40
N ASP A 317 -7.51 -15.92 -19.40
CA ASP A 317 -7.27 -14.48 -19.31
C ASP A 317 -5.78 -14.13 -19.49
N VAL A 318 -5.46 -12.85 -19.27
CA VAL A 318 -4.09 -12.33 -19.35
C VAL A 318 -3.14 -13.13 -18.44
N ALA A 319 -3.57 -13.48 -17.23
CA ALA A 319 -2.75 -14.22 -16.28
C ALA A 319 -2.55 -15.67 -16.75
N THR A 320 -3.58 -16.33 -17.28
CA THR A 320 -3.45 -17.69 -17.85
C THR A 320 -2.39 -17.75 -18.94
N PHE A 321 -2.46 -16.85 -19.92
CA PHE A 321 -1.50 -16.80 -21.02
C PHE A 321 -0.10 -16.43 -20.52
N THR A 322 0.01 -15.46 -19.62
CA THR A 322 1.30 -15.03 -19.07
C THR A 322 2.00 -16.17 -18.34
N SER A 323 1.28 -16.95 -17.53
CA SER A 323 1.83 -18.12 -16.82
C SER A 323 2.27 -19.22 -17.78
N LEU A 324 1.52 -19.50 -18.85
CA LEU A 324 1.92 -20.48 -19.87
C LEU A 324 3.16 -20.03 -20.65
N ILE A 325 3.21 -18.75 -21.05
CA ILE A 325 4.38 -18.15 -21.72
C ILE A 325 5.62 -18.26 -20.83
N ASN A 326 5.52 -17.85 -19.56
CA ASN A 326 6.61 -17.93 -18.58
C ASN A 326 7.10 -19.36 -18.39
N GLY A 327 6.18 -20.32 -18.25
CA GLY A 327 6.51 -21.73 -18.10
C GLY A 327 7.27 -22.29 -19.30
N TYR A 328 6.84 -21.98 -20.53
CA TYR A 328 7.57 -22.41 -21.73
C TYR A 328 8.99 -21.81 -21.84
N PHE A 329 9.16 -20.53 -21.49
CA PHE A 329 10.50 -19.93 -21.45
C PHE A 329 11.42 -20.59 -20.43
N ARG A 330 10.89 -20.98 -19.25
CA ARG A 330 11.65 -21.67 -18.20
C ARG A 330 12.14 -23.04 -18.62
N VAL A 331 11.34 -23.77 -19.39
CA VAL A 331 11.72 -25.08 -19.96
C VAL A 331 12.58 -24.93 -21.23
N GLY A 332 12.81 -23.70 -21.70
CA GLY A 332 13.59 -23.41 -22.92
C GLY A 332 12.85 -23.66 -24.22
N LYS A 333 11.53 -23.89 -24.18
CA LYS A 333 10.71 -24.15 -25.38
C LYS A 333 10.20 -22.84 -25.98
N VAL A 334 11.12 -22.05 -26.54
CA VAL A 334 10.84 -20.67 -26.93
C VAL A 334 9.76 -20.55 -28.02
N HIS A 335 9.74 -21.45 -29.01
CA HIS A 335 8.70 -21.44 -30.05
C HIS A 335 7.30 -21.57 -29.47
N GLN A 336 7.10 -22.47 -28.50
CA GLN A 336 5.81 -22.66 -27.84
C GLN A 336 5.42 -21.44 -27.00
N ALA A 337 6.38 -20.77 -26.37
CA ALA A 337 6.13 -19.51 -25.67
C ALA A 337 5.60 -18.43 -26.63
N MET A 338 6.23 -18.30 -27.80
CA MET A 338 5.80 -17.35 -28.82
C MET A 338 4.45 -17.72 -29.45
N ASP A 339 4.15 -19.01 -29.65
CA ASP A 339 2.83 -19.46 -30.09
C ASP A 339 1.73 -19.05 -29.12
N MET A 340 1.98 -19.12 -27.81
CA MET A 340 1.03 -18.68 -26.79
C MET A 340 0.85 -17.16 -26.80
N TRP A 341 1.92 -16.40 -27.05
CA TRP A 341 1.85 -14.95 -27.26
C TRP A 341 0.99 -14.58 -28.48
N HIS A 342 1.21 -15.24 -29.62
CA HIS A 342 0.40 -15.01 -30.82
C HIS A 342 -1.07 -15.36 -30.58
N LYS A 343 -1.36 -16.52 -29.97
CA LYS A 343 -2.72 -16.92 -29.59
C LYS A 343 -3.42 -15.92 -28.66
N MET A 344 -2.68 -15.31 -27.73
CA MET A 344 -3.21 -14.27 -26.85
C MET A 344 -3.63 -13.03 -27.65
N ASN A 345 -2.79 -12.60 -28.60
CA ASN A 345 -3.06 -11.47 -29.48
C ASN A 345 -4.20 -11.75 -30.47
N ASP A 346 -4.27 -12.95 -31.05
CA ASP A 346 -5.35 -13.36 -31.97
C ASP A 346 -6.72 -13.35 -31.28
N LYS A 347 -6.74 -13.62 -29.97
CA LYS A 347 -7.93 -13.51 -29.12
C LYS A 347 -8.23 -12.09 -28.65
N ASN A 348 -7.47 -11.09 -29.09
CA ASN A 348 -7.56 -9.68 -28.67
C ASN A 348 -7.46 -9.49 -27.15
N ILE A 349 -6.68 -10.33 -26.46
CA ILE A 349 -6.45 -10.20 -25.02
C ILE A 349 -5.28 -9.23 -24.82
N CYS A 350 -5.55 -8.06 -24.23
CA CYS A 350 -4.53 -7.03 -24.01
C CYS A 350 -3.44 -7.48 -23.03
N ALA A 351 -2.20 -7.54 -23.51
CA ALA A 351 -1.05 -7.85 -22.68
C ALA A 351 -0.81 -6.81 -21.59
N SER A 352 -0.47 -7.28 -20.40
CA SER A 352 -0.08 -6.43 -19.28
C SER A 352 1.41 -6.08 -19.34
N LEU A 353 1.82 -5.03 -18.61
CA LEU A 353 3.24 -4.70 -18.41
C LEU A 353 4.06 -5.92 -17.92
N TYR A 354 3.47 -6.74 -17.05
CA TYR A 354 4.09 -7.96 -16.56
C TYR A 354 4.26 -9.02 -17.67
N THR A 355 3.28 -9.18 -18.57
CA THR A 355 3.37 -10.09 -19.72
C THR A 355 4.55 -9.73 -20.62
N TYR A 356 4.73 -8.45 -20.93
CA TYR A 356 5.90 -7.96 -21.68
C TYR A 356 7.21 -8.25 -20.98
N SER A 357 7.27 -8.06 -19.65
CA SER A 357 8.46 -8.40 -18.86
C SER A 357 8.80 -9.89 -18.93
N VAL A 358 7.80 -10.77 -18.87
CA VAL A 358 7.99 -12.22 -19.02
C VAL A 358 8.56 -12.56 -20.39
N LEU A 359 8.05 -11.94 -21.47
CA LEU A 359 8.55 -12.14 -22.83
C LEU A 359 10.01 -11.67 -22.97
N VAL A 360 10.29 -10.44 -22.54
CA VAL A 360 11.63 -9.83 -22.64
C VAL A 360 12.64 -10.64 -21.83
N SER A 361 12.36 -10.90 -20.56
CA SER A 361 13.26 -11.68 -19.70
C SER A 361 13.41 -13.12 -20.18
N GLY A 362 12.33 -13.76 -20.62
CA GLY A 362 12.33 -15.10 -21.20
C GLY A 362 13.20 -15.21 -22.44
N LEU A 363 13.10 -14.26 -23.37
CA LEU A 363 13.93 -14.19 -24.58
C LEU A 363 15.40 -13.92 -24.26
N CYS A 364 15.69 -12.98 -23.34
CA CYS A 364 17.06 -12.72 -22.88
C CYS A 364 17.71 -13.97 -22.26
N ASN A 365 17.00 -14.69 -21.38
CA ASN A 365 17.51 -15.90 -20.73
C ASN A 365 17.74 -17.06 -21.71
N ASN A 366 17.04 -17.04 -22.85
CA ASN A 366 17.22 -18.01 -23.93
C ASN A 366 18.12 -17.49 -25.07
N ASN A 367 18.95 -16.47 -24.80
CA ASN A 367 19.91 -15.87 -25.74
C ASN A 367 19.31 -15.29 -27.04
N ARG A 368 18.03 -14.91 -27.04
CA ARG A 368 17.34 -14.27 -28.18
C ARG A 368 17.21 -12.76 -28.00
N LEU A 369 18.34 -12.07 -27.82
CA LEU A 369 18.37 -10.64 -27.49
C LEU A 369 17.74 -9.74 -28.56
N HIS A 370 17.86 -10.08 -29.85
CA HIS A 370 17.24 -9.31 -30.92
C HIS A 370 15.71 -9.31 -30.79
N GLU A 371 15.11 -10.47 -30.58
CA GLU A 371 13.65 -10.56 -30.40
C GLU A 371 13.20 -9.92 -29.09
N ALA A 372 14.00 -10.01 -28.03
CA ALA A 372 13.72 -9.29 -26.79
C ALA A 372 13.66 -7.77 -27.03
N ARG A 373 14.54 -7.25 -27.89
CA ARG A 373 14.57 -5.85 -28.33
C ARG A 373 13.35 -5.49 -29.17
N ASP A 374 12.92 -6.38 -30.07
CA ASP A 374 11.71 -6.19 -30.88
C ASP A 374 10.45 -6.10 -30.00
N ILE A 375 10.31 -7.02 -29.01
CA ILE A 375 9.21 -6.99 -28.04
C ILE A 375 9.22 -5.71 -27.18
N LEU A 376 10.40 -5.26 -26.77
CA LEU A 376 10.56 -3.98 -26.06
C LEU A 376 10.10 -2.80 -26.94
N GLY A 377 10.43 -2.84 -28.23
CA GLY A 377 9.98 -1.87 -29.22
C GLY A 377 8.46 -1.83 -29.39
N LEU A 378 7.75 -2.96 -29.23
CA LEU A 378 6.28 -3.02 -29.28
C LEU A 378 5.60 -2.28 -28.12
N LEU A 379 6.30 -2.03 -27.01
CA LEU A 379 5.78 -1.17 -25.94
C LEU A 379 5.74 0.30 -26.38
N ASN A 380 6.63 0.69 -27.30
CA ASN A 380 6.64 2.04 -27.86
C ASN A 380 5.41 2.19 -28.77
N GLY A 381 4.43 2.98 -28.31
CA GLY A 381 3.15 3.18 -29.01
C GLY A 381 1.94 2.51 -28.35
N LYS A 382 2.13 1.85 -27.20
CA LYS A 382 1.02 1.45 -26.32
C LYS A 382 0.85 2.48 -25.18
N ASP A 383 -0.37 2.62 -24.67
CA ASP A 383 -0.68 3.41 -23.46
C ASP A 383 -0.22 2.72 -22.16
N ILE A 384 0.95 2.08 -22.20
CA ILE A 384 1.55 1.39 -21.06
C ILE A 384 2.81 2.15 -20.68
N VAL A 385 2.85 2.70 -19.47
CA VAL A 385 4.03 3.40 -18.95
C VAL A 385 5.11 2.38 -18.58
N PRO A 386 6.24 2.33 -19.30
CA PRO A 386 7.30 1.36 -19.02
C PRO A 386 7.96 1.60 -17.65
N GLN A 387 8.45 0.53 -17.03
CA GLN A 387 9.15 0.57 -15.75
C GLN A 387 10.56 -0.05 -15.90
N PRO A 388 11.53 0.30 -15.02
CA PRO A 388 12.93 -0.12 -15.18
C PRO A 388 13.13 -1.63 -15.31
N PHE A 389 12.31 -2.42 -14.63
CA PHE A 389 12.41 -3.88 -14.63
C PHE A 389 12.20 -4.55 -16.00
N ILE A 390 11.61 -3.86 -16.99
CA ILE A 390 11.48 -4.38 -18.37
C ILE A 390 12.76 -4.13 -19.18
N TYR A 391 13.42 -2.99 -18.99
CA TYR A 391 14.66 -2.65 -19.71
C TYR A 391 15.86 -3.40 -19.16
N ASN A 392 15.94 -3.56 -17.84
CA ASN A 392 17.10 -4.13 -17.15
C ASN A 392 17.55 -5.50 -17.70
N PRO A 393 16.66 -6.47 -18.01
CA PRO A 393 17.06 -7.73 -18.64
C PRO A 393 17.73 -7.58 -20.01
N VAL A 394 17.30 -6.62 -20.84
CA VAL A 394 17.89 -6.37 -22.16
C VAL A 394 19.26 -5.69 -22.02
N ILE A 395 19.36 -4.71 -21.13
CA ILE A 395 20.60 -4.00 -20.80
C ILE A 395 21.64 -5.02 -20.28
N ASP A 396 21.25 -5.86 -19.32
CA ASP A 396 22.10 -6.91 -18.77
C ASP A 396 22.53 -7.94 -19.83
N GLY A 397 21.61 -8.34 -20.71
CA GLY A 397 21.91 -9.22 -21.84
C GLY A 397 22.95 -8.64 -22.80
N TYR A 398 22.85 -7.35 -23.15
CA TYR A 398 23.87 -6.67 -23.97
C TYR A 398 25.20 -6.51 -23.24
N CYS A 399 25.19 -6.20 -21.95
CA CYS A 399 26.41 -6.13 -21.14
C CYS A 399 27.13 -7.48 -21.07
N LYS A 400 26.40 -8.58 -20.81
CA LYS A 400 26.94 -9.94 -20.74
C LYS A 400 27.48 -10.45 -22.07
N SER A 401 26.91 -10.00 -23.19
CA SER A 401 27.41 -10.30 -24.54
C SER A 401 28.56 -9.40 -25.00
N GLY A 402 29.05 -8.47 -24.16
CA GLY A 402 30.14 -7.53 -24.48
C GLY A 402 29.72 -6.30 -25.30
N ASN A 403 28.45 -6.23 -25.70
CA ASN A 403 27.86 -5.17 -26.51
C ASN A 403 27.37 -3.99 -25.65
N VAL A 404 28.22 -3.46 -24.75
CA VAL A 404 27.82 -2.37 -23.83
C VAL A 404 27.38 -1.09 -24.54
N ASP A 405 27.80 -0.89 -25.80
CA ASP A 405 27.37 0.26 -26.61
C ASP A 405 25.88 0.18 -26.96
N GLU A 406 25.38 -1.02 -27.26
CA GLU A 406 23.94 -1.27 -27.43
C GLU A 406 23.20 -1.12 -26.11
N ALA A 407 23.78 -1.60 -24.99
CA ALA A 407 23.20 -1.41 -23.66
C ALA A 407 22.96 0.07 -23.34
N ASN A 408 23.91 0.95 -23.68
CA ASN A 408 23.76 2.40 -23.50
C ASN A 408 22.66 3.01 -24.39
N LYS A 409 22.46 2.50 -25.61
CA LYS A 409 21.34 2.92 -26.47
C LYS A 409 19.99 2.55 -25.86
N VAL A 410 19.87 1.35 -25.27
CA VAL A 410 18.65 0.92 -24.57
C VAL A 410 18.34 1.84 -23.39
N VAL A 411 19.35 2.28 -22.63
CA VAL A 411 19.18 3.23 -21.52
C VAL A 411 18.73 4.61 -22.01
N ALA A 412 19.29 5.10 -23.11
CA ALA A 412 18.86 6.36 -23.70
C ALA A 412 17.38 6.31 -24.15
N GLU A 413 16.94 5.19 -24.71
CA GLU A 413 15.52 4.97 -25.04
C GLU A 413 14.64 4.90 -23.78
N MET A 414 15.10 4.21 -22.74
CA MET A 414 14.42 4.15 -21.45
C MET A 414 14.16 5.55 -20.89
N GLU A 415 15.17 6.43 -20.90
CA GLU A 415 15.05 7.83 -20.48
C GLU A 415 14.09 8.63 -21.39
N MET A 416 14.15 8.42 -22.71
CA MET A 416 13.25 9.06 -23.69
C MET A 416 11.78 8.70 -23.45
N ASN A 417 11.51 7.47 -23.03
CA ASN A 417 10.18 6.98 -22.66
C ASN A 417 9.77 7.38 -21.23
N ARG A 418 10.44 8.36 -20.63
CA ARG A 418 10.19 8.88 -19.26
C ARG A 418 10.33 7.82 -18.17
N CYS A 419 11.04 6.74 -18.45
CA CYS A 419 11.38 5.71 -17.47
C CYS A 419 12.77 6.03 -16.90
N LYS A 420 12.86 6.36 -15.61
CA LYS A 420 14.14 6.75 -14.99
C LYS A 420 14.96 5.51 -14.61
N PRO A 421 16.26 5.45 -14.93
CA PRO A 421 17.15 4.38 -14.47
C PRO A 421 17.06 4.18 -12.95
N ASP A 422 16.92 2.93 -12.53
CA ASP A 422 16.89 2.58 -11.12
C ASP A 422 18.26 2.11 -10.64
N LYS A 423 18.32 1.77 -9.35
CA LYS A 423 19.53 1.25 -8.71
C LYS A 423 20.12 0.04 -9.45
N LEU A 424 19.27 -0.86 -9.94
CA LEU A 424 19.69 -2.06 -10.65
C LEU A 424 20.23 -1.70 -12.05
N THR A 425 19.60 -0.76 -12.77
CA THR A 425 20.08 -0.28 -14.07
C THR A 425 21.52 0.20 -13.99
N TYR A 426 21.84 1.07 -13.02
CA TYR A 426 23.20 1.58 -12.83
C TYR A 426 24.19 0.47 -12.49
N THR A 427 23.80 -0.45 -11.61
CA THR A 427 24.63 -1.59 -11.19
C THR A 427 25.00 -2.48 -12.39
N ILE A 428 24.03 -2.79 -13.26
CA ILE A 428 24.24 -3.57 -14.48
C ILE A 428 25.24 -2.86 -15.40
N LEU A 429 25.07 -1.56 -15.64
CA LEU A 429 25.94 -0.79 -16.53
C LEU A 429 27.37 -0.69 -16.00
N ILE A 430 27.55 -0.43 -14.70
CA ILE A 430 28.86 -0.37 -14.07
C ILE A 430 29.59 -1.70 -14.25
N ILE A 431 28.93 -2.82 -13.95
CA ILE A 431 29.49 -4.16 -14.13
C ILE A 431 29.82 -4.42 -15.61
N GLY A 432 28.91 -4.09 -16.53
CA GLY A 432 29.11 -4.27 -17.97
C GLY A 432 30.32 -3.48 -18.51
N HIS A 433 30.45 -2.21 -18.14
CA HIS A 433 31.60 -1.38 -18.52
C HIS A 433 32.90 -1.89 -17.91
N CYS A 434 32.88 -2.34 -16.65
CA CYS A 434 34.03 -2.98 -16.02
C CYS A 434 34.44 -4.27 -16.75
N MET A 435 33.49 -5.11 -17.16
CA MET A 435 33.77 -6.34 -17.92
C MET A 435 34.41 -6.05 -19.28
N LYS A 436 34.05 -4.95 -19.94
CA LYS A 436 34.65 -4.50 -21.22
C LYS A 436 35.98 -3.76 -21.05
N GLY A 437 36.41 -3.47 -19.82
CA GLY A 437 37.64 -2.73 -19.53
C GLY A 437 37.50 -1.20 -19.59
N ARG A 438 36.28 -0.66 -19.72
CA ARG A 438 35.99 0.78 -19.85
C ARG A 438 35.80 1.43 -18.48
N MET A 439 36.91 1.56 -17.74
CA MET A 439 36.88 1.98 -16.32
C MET A 439 36.43 3.44 -16.13
N LEU A 440 36.79 4.35 -17.02
CA LEU A 440 36.44 5.77 -16.91
C LEU A 440 34.93 5.98 -17.04
N GLU A 441 34.30 5.28 -17.99
CA GLU A 441 32.86 5.30 -18.18
C GLU A 441 32.13 4.65 -17.01
N ALA A 442 32.67 3.56 -16.45
CA ALA A 442 32.11 2.95 -15.24
C ALA A 442 32.11 3.91 -14.05
N ILE A 443 33.19 4.69 -13.86
CA ILE A 443 33.26 5.76 -12.84
C ILE A 443 32.22 6.86 -13.15
N SER A 444 32.13 7.31 -14.39
CA SER A 444 31.16 8.34 -14.80
C SER A 444 29.71 7.92 -14.53
N ILE A 445 29.37 6.66 -14.77
CA ILE A 445 28.04 6.09 -14.49
C ILE A 445 27.79 6.05 -12.97
N PHE A 446 28.80 5.68 -12.17
CA PHE A 446 28.70 5.71 -10.70
C PHE A 446 28.50 7.13 -10.16
N ASP A 447 29.20 8.12 -10.70
CA ASP A 447 29.00 9.52 -10.31
C ASP A 447 27.62 10.05 -10.73
N LYS A 448 27.11 9.66 -11.91
CA LYS A 448 25.72 9.95 -12.33
C LYS A 448 24.70 9.34 -11.37
N MET A 449 24.92 8.10 -10.91
CA MET A 449 24.07 7.43 -9.94
C MET A 449 23.94 8.23 -8.63
N LEU A 450 25.06 8.75 -8.11
CA LEU A 450 25.10 9.57 -6.91
C LEU A 450 24.44 10.94 -7.11
N ALA A 451 24.66 11.58 -8.26
CA ALA A 451 24.10 12.89 -8.58
C ALA A 451 22.55 12.88 -8.65
N VAL A 452 21.96 11.75 -9.04
CA VAL A 452 20.50 11.56 -9.08
C VAL A 452 19.92 11.18 -7.71
N GLY A 453 20.77 11.01 -6.69
CA GLY A 453 20.36 10.60 -5.34
C GLY A 453 20.05 9.10 -5.24
N CYS A 454 20.52 8.29 -6.19
CA CYS A 454 20.37 6.84 -6.15
C CYS A 454 21.48 6.22 -5.31
N ALA A 455 21.16 5.67 -4.14
CA ALA A 455 22.16 5.08 -3.26
C ALA A 455 22.73 3.77 -3.84
N PRO A 456 24.06 3.65 -4.04
CA PRO A 456 24.67 2.44 -4.59
C PRO A 456 24.49 1.23 -3.67
N ASP A 457 24.45 0.02 -4.23
CA ASP A 457 24.55 -1.21 -3.43
C ASP A 457 26.01 -1.63 -3.23
N GLU A 458 26.19 -2.53 -2.26
CA GLU A 458 27.47 -3.16 -2.02
C GLU A 458 28.00 -3.89 -3.26
N ILE A 459 27.12 -4.41 -4.13
CA ILE A 459 27.51 -5.14 -5.35
C ILE A 459 28.18 -4.19 -6.35
N ALA A 460 27.56 -3.06 -6.68
CA ALA A 460 28.10 -2.06 -7.59
C ALA A 460 29.43 -1.51 -7.05
N VAL A 461 29.48 -1.15 -5.76
CA VAL A 461 30.68 -0.59 -5.12
C VAL A 461 31.83 -1.60 -5.11
N ASN A 462 31.57 -2.85 -4.71
CA ASN A 462 32.60 -3.87 -4.63
C ASN A 462 33.14 -4.27 -6.01
N ASN A 463 32.25 -4.41 -7.01
CA ASN A 463 32.67 -4.72 -8.37
C ASN A 463 33.52 -3.60 -8.98
N LEU A 464 33.05 -2.34 -8.91
CA LEU A 464 33.79 -1.20 -9.43
C LEU A 464 35.15 -1.06 -8.75
N ARG A 465 35.18 -1.12 -7.40
CA ARG A 465 36.42 -1.07 -6.63
C ARG A 465 37.40 -2.17 -7.02
N SER A 466 36.93 -3.41 -7.15
CA SER A 466 37.77 -4.55 -7.53
C SER A 466 38.38 -4.35 -8.92
N CYS A 467 37.57 -3.91 -9.89
CA CYS A 467 38.02 -3.64 -11.25
C CYS A 467 39.03 -2.48 -11.32
N LEU A 468 38.78 -1.39 -10.60
CA LEU A 468 39.71 -0.25 -10.53
C LEU A 468 41.07 -0.64 -9.94
N LEU A 469 41.08 -1.47 -8.89
CA LEU A 469 42.33 -1.97 -8.30
C LEU A 469 43.10 -2.86 -9.29
N LYS A 470 42.41 -3.72 -10.04
CA LYS A 470 43.04 -4.57 -11.07
C LYS A 470 43.69 -3.77 -12.20
N VAL A 471 43.14 -2.60 -12.52
CA VAL A 471 43.67 -1.69 -13.57
C VAL A 471 44.69 -0.68 -12.99
N GLY A 472 44.98 -0.73 -11.69
CA GLY A 472 45.98 0.15 -11.03
C GLY A 472 45.44 1.53 -10.61
N MET A 473 44.13 1.76 -10.70
CA MET A 473 43.47 3.03 -10.33
C MET A 473 43.14 3.09 -8.83
N ALA A 474 44.16 2.99 -7.96
CA ALA A 474 43.98 2.87 -6.51
C ALA A 474 43.30 4.08 -5.83
N ARG A 475 43.51 5.30 -6.36
CA ARG A 475 42.89 6.52 -5.83
C ARG A 475 41.37 6.53 -6.03
N GLU A 476 40.91 6.21 -7.24
CA GLU A 476 39.47 6.12 -7.54
C GLU A 476 38.82 4.96 -6.77
N ALA A 477 39.52 3.84 -6.60
CA ALA A 477 39.05 2.73 -5.78
C ALA A 477 38.86 3.12 -4.30
N ALA A 478 39.70 4.02 -3.76
CA ALA A 478 39.53 4.55 -2.41
C ALA A 478 38.32 5.49 -2.32
N ARG A 479 38.15 6.40 -3.30
CA ARG A 479 37.00 7.32 -3.40
C ARG A 479 35.66 6.56 -3.41
N VAL A 480 35.57 5.51 -4.23
CA VAL A 480 34.36 4.67 -4.33
C VAL A 480 34.03 3.96 -3.00
N LYS A 481 35.04 3.64 -2.17
CA LYS A 481 34.83 3.01 -0.85
C LYS A 481 34.29 3.98 0.20
N GLU A 482 34.73 5.23 0.18
CA GLU A 482 34.34 6.25 1.18
C GLU A 482 32.84 6.60 1.12
N VAL A 483 32.21 6.42 -0.05
CA VAL A 483 30.77 6.66 -0.27
C VAL A 483 29.86 5.75 0.58
N ILE A 484 30.33 4.56 0.99
CA ILE A 484 29.59 3.69 1.94
C ILE A 484 29.65 4.27 3.35
N GLY A 485 30.78 4.87 3.74
CA GLY A 485 30.99 5.40 5.09
C GLY A 485 30.13 6.61 5.44
N GLN A 486 29.64 7.35 4.43
CA GLN A 486 28.77 8.52 4.62
C GLN A 486 27.27 8.20 4.60
N ASN A 487 26.87 6.98 4.22
CA ASN A 487 25.46 6.59 4.03
C ASN A 487 24.90 5.63 5.11
N LEU A 488 25.62 5.36 6.21
CA LEU A 488 25.07 4.63 7.36
C LEU A 488 24.71 5.58 8.51
N PRO A 489 23.45 5.63 8.97
CA PRO A 489 23.13 6.01 10.34
C PRO A 489 23.63 4.91 11.28
N CYS A 490 24.35 5.32 12.33
CA CYS A 490 24.95 4.44 13.33
C CYS A 490 23.86 3.76 14.20
N SER A 491 23.51 2.51 13.89
CA SER A 491 22.94 1.44 14.76
C SER A 491 22.65 0.26 13.81
N THR A 492 23.03 -1.00 14.02
CA THR A 492 23.05 -1.80 15.24
C THR A 492 23.92 -3.05 15.03
N ILE A 493 24.47 -3.52 16.13
CA ILE A 493 25.17 -4.77 16.48
C ILE A 493 24.83 -6.02 15.63
N SER A 494 25.91 -6.69 15.20
CA SER A 494 26.16 -8.14 15.11
C SER A 494 24.97 -9.11 14.99
N LEU A 495 24.81 -9.74 13.82
CA LEU A 495 24.27 -11.10 13.69
C LEU A 495 24.91 -11.81 12.47
N LYS A 496 25.86 -12.71 12.75
CA LYS A 496 26.24 -13.80 11.83
C LYS A 496 25.08 -14.81 11.81
N LYS A 497 24.50 -15.11 10.64
CA LYS A 497 24.33 -16.48 10.10
C LYS A 497 23.53 -16.53 8.78
N SER A 498 23.97 -17.50 7.96
CA SER A 498 23.35 -18.17 6.80
C SER A 498 22.96 -17.34 5.58
N TYR A 499 23.91 -17.29 4.63
CA TYR A 499 23.63 -17.22 3.20
C TYR A 499 22.86 -18.49 2.76
N ASN A 500 21.60 -18.34 2.37
CA ASN A 500 20.93 -19.26 1.45
C ASN A 500 20.65 -18.50 0.15
N LYS A 501 21.08 -19.10 -0.97
CA LYS A 501 20.84 -18.64 -2.34
C LYS A 501 19.32 -18.49 -2.56
N SER A 502 18.83 -17.29 -2.83
CA SER A 502 17.52 -17.08 -3.45
C SER A 502 17.70 -16.72 -4.93
N THR A 503 17.41 -17.70 -5.76
CA THR A 503 17.13 -17.56 -7.19
C THR A 503 15.72 -17.04 -7.38
N HIS A 504 15.57 -16.14 -8.35
CA HIS A 504 14.33 -15.62 -8.94
C HIS A 504 13.51 -14.62 -8.11
N ALA A 505 13.44 -13.41 -8.66
CA ALA A 505 12.54 -12.34 -8.29
C ALA A 505 11.08 -12.82 -8.38
N ASP A 506 10.40 -12.84 -7.23
CA ASP A 506 8.95 -12.78 -7.15
C ASP A 506 8.50 -11.35 -7.46
N VAL A 507 7.84 -11.19 -8.59
CA VAL A 507 7.02 -10.01 -8.87
C VAL A 507 5.76 -10.12 -7.99
N PRO A 508 5.40 -9.11 -7.19
CA PRO A 508 4.15 -9.12 -6.46
C PRO A 508 2.98 -9.10 -7.45
N VAL A 509 2.30 -10.23 -7.62
CA VAL A 509 1.02 -10.32 -8.33
C VAL A 509 -0.03 -9.63 -7.46
N ALA A 510 -0.25 -8.35 -7.71
CA ALA A 510 -1.39 -7.59 -7.22
C ALA A 510 -2.65 -8.06 -7.96
N VAL A 511 -3.26 -9.18 -7.55
CA VAL A 511 -4.61 -9.58 -7.97
C VAL A 511 -5.42 -10.29 -6.86
N ILE A 512 -5.18 -10.00 -5.58
CA ILE A 512 -6.05 -10.47 -4.47
C ILE A 512 -6.71 -9.30 -3.69
N GLU A 513 -6.31 -8.05 -3.91
CA GLU A 513 -6.90 -6.89 -3.22
C GLU A 513 -8.32 -6.51 -3.69
N VAL A 514 -8.84 -7.08 -4.78
CA VAL A 514 -10.17 -6.74 -5.32
C VAL A 514 -11.32 -7.50 -4.62
N LEU A 515 -11.05 -8.61 -3.90
CA LEU A 515 -12.10 -9.45 -3.31
C LEU A 515 -12.55 -9.05 -1.89
N LEU A 516 -11.99 -8.00 -1.29
CA LEU A 516 -12.39 -7.52 0.03
C LEU A 516 -13.09 -6.15 0.02
N GLN A 517 -13.43 -5.61 -1.16
CA GLN A 517 -14.15 -4.34 -1.32
C GLN A 517 -15.50 -4.46 -2.03
N THR A 518 -15.91 -5.66 -2.46
CA THR A 518 -17.18 -5.85 -3.19
C THR A 518 -17.99 -7.04 -2.66
N SER A 519 -18.31 -7.03 -1.37
CA SER A 519 -19.45 -7.78 -0.81
C SER A 519 -19.73 -7.32 0.63
N GLY A 520 -20.78 -6.51 0.81
CA GLY A 520 -21.31 -6.08 2.11
C GLY A 520 -20.94 -4.67 2.52
#